data_AF-A0A968CQ73-F1
#
_entry.id   AF-A0A968CQ73-F1
#
_cell.length_a   1.000
_cell.length_b   1.000
_cell.length_c   1.000
_cell.angle_alpha   90.00
_cell.angle_beta   90.00
_cell.angle_gamma   90.00
#
_symmetry.space_group_name_H-M   'P 1'
#
loop_
_entity.id
_entity.type
_entity.pdbx_description
1 polymer ?
#
loop_
_entity_poly.entity_id
_entity_poly.type
_entity_poly.pdbx_seq_one_letter_code
_entity_poly.pdbx_strand_id
1 'polypeptide(L)' 'AVAALVPGATTVDGTARMRMRPIEPLAGALRALGVPVETTDGNPPLTVRGGRLGGGEVEIDGSVSSQFVSALL' A
#
# COMPACT_ATOMS: atom_id res chain seq x y z
N ALA A 1 -3.20 -3.74 -1.32
CA ALA A 1 -4.16 -3.94 -0.22
C ALA A 1 -4.44 -5.41 0.03
N VAL A 2 -4.92 -6.18 -0.95
CA VAL A 2 -5.26 -7.62 -0.77
C VAL A 2 -4.13 -8.44 -0.12
N ALA A 3 -2.87 -8.20 -0.50
CA ALA A 3 -1.70 -8.86 0.12
C ALA A 3 -1.57 -8.64 1.64
N ALA A 4 -2.20 -7.61 2.20
CA ALA A 4 -2.22 -7.37 3.65
C ALA A 4 -3.11 -8.37 4.42
N LEU A 5 -4.07 -9.00 3.73
CA LEU A 5 -5.05 -9.90 4.36
C LEU A 5 -4.47 -11.29 4.66
N VAL A 6 -3.44 -11.71 3.93
CA VAL A 6 -2.84 -13.04 4.04
C VAL A 6 -1.52 -12.95 4.79
N PRO A 7 -1.25 -13.82 5.77
CA PRO A 7 0.04 -13.87 6.45
C PRO A 7 1.21 -14.10 5.47
N GLY A 8 2.27 -13.31 5.64
CA GLY A 8 3.51 -13.45 4.87
C GLY A 8 4.02 -12.13 4.30
N ALA A 9 5.21 -12.18 3.70
CA ALA A 9 5.79 -11.04 3.00
C ALA A 9 5.51 -11.16 1.50
N THR A 10 4.89 -10.15 0.92
CA THR A 10 4.64 -10.06 -0.52
C THR A 10 5.31 -8.81 -1.08
N THR A 11 6.22 -8.99 -2.04
CA THR A 11 6.82 -7.88 -2.78
C THR A 11 6.09 -7.69 -4.10
N VAL A 12 5.62 -6.46 -4.33
CA VAL A 12 5.00 -6.03 -5.58
C VAL A 12 5.99 -5.13 -6.30
N ASP A 13 6.42 -5.57 -7.47
CA ASP A 13 7.31 -4.84 -8.36
C ASP A 13 6.72 -4.81 -9.77
N GLY A 14 7.31 -4.03 -10.67
CA GLY A 14 6.87 -3.98 -12.05
C GLY A 14 7.89 -3.35 -12.98
N THR A 15 7.40 -2.88 -14.11
CA THR A 15 8.22 -2.23 -15.14
C THR A 15 8.86 -0.95 -14.62
N ALA A 16 9.89 -0.44 -15.32
CA ALA A 16 10.53 0.83 -14.98
C ALA A 16 9.52 1.99 -14.84
N ARG A 17 8.49 2.03 -15.69
CA ARG A 17 7.40 3.01 -15.59
C ARG A 17 6.59 2.86 -14.29
N MET A 18 6.34 1.64 -13.86
CA MET A 18 5.60 1.37 -12.63
C MET A 18 6.40 1.77 -11.38
N ARG A 19 7.73 1.59 -11.39
CA ARG A 19 8.63 2.03 -10.31
C ARG A 19 8.75 3.55 -10.12
N MET A 20 8.20 4.34 -11.04
CA MET A 20 8.09 5.80 -10.90
C MET A 20 6.69 6.25 -10.47
N ARG A 21 5.76 5.32 -10.21
CA ARG A 21 4.40 5.68 -9.80
C ARG A 21 4.37 5.95 -8.30
N PRO A 22 3.98 7.17 -7.87
CA PRO A 22 3.81 7.46 -6.45
C PRO A 22 2.71 6.57 -5.89
N ILE A 23 3.08 5.73 -4.91
CA ILE A 23 2.17 4.81 -4.21
C ILE A 23 2.13 5.10 -2.71
N GLU A 24 2.93 6.07 -2.25
CA GLU A 24 3.05 6.44 -0.84
C GLU A 24 1.73 6.74 -0.14
N PRO A 25 0.73 7.40 -0.75
CA PRO A 25 -0.57 7.61 -0.09
C PRO A 25 -1.24 6.28 0.30
N LEU A 26 -1.21 5.28 -0.58
CA LEU A 26 -1.76 3.96 -0.29
C LEU A 26 -0.90 3.19 0.71
N ALA A 27 0.44 3.27 0.59
CA ALA A 27 1.34 2.61 1.53
C ALA A 27 1.21 3.19 2.96
N GLY A 28 1.14 4.51 3.08
CA GLY A 28 0.88 5.21 4.34
C GLY A 28 -0.44 4.82 4.97
N ALA A 29 -1.51 4.71 4.16
CA ALA A 29 -2.80 4.26 4.65
C ALA A 29 -2.78 2.83 5.20
N LEU A 30 -2.11 1.91 4.50
CA LEU A 30 -1.93 0.53 4.98
C LEU A 30 -1.13 0.50 6.29
N ARG A 31 -0.09 1.34 6.43
CA ARG A 31 0.67 1.49 7.69
C ARG A 31 -0.20 2.01 8.82
N ALA A 32 -1.06 3.01 8.55
CA ALA A 32 -2.01 3.53 9.53
C ALA A 32 -3.00 2.46 10.00
N LEU A 33 -3.41 1.55 9.11
CA LEU A 33 -4.23 0.37 9.43
C LEU A 33 -3.44 -0.78 10.09
N GLY A 34 -2.19 -0.55 10.48
CA GLY A 34 -1.34 -1.50 11.20
C GLY A 34 -0.62 -2.52 10.32
N VAL A 35 -0.64 -2.36 9.00
CA VAL A 35 0.06 -3.26 8.06
C VAL A 35 1.48 -2.73 7.82
N PRO A 36 2.54 -3.48 8.16
CA PRO A 36 3.90 -3.07 7.81
C PRO A 36 4.08 -3.09 6.28
N VAL A 37 4.41 -1.93 5.72
CA VAL A 37 4.69 -1.76 4.29
C VAL A 37 6.00 -1.00 4.10
N GLU A 38 6.89 -1.52 3.27
CA GLU A 38 8.13 -0.88 2.86
C GLU A 38 8.00 -0.41 1.41
N THR A 39 8.47 0.79 1.09
CA THR A 39 8.46 1.38 -0.27
C THR A 39 9.88 1.83 -0.63
N THR A 40 10.15 2.05 -1.92
CA THR A 40 11.40 2.65 -2.40
C THR A 40 11.14 4.10 -2.78
N ASP A 41 11.54 5.05 -1.93
CA ASP A 41 11.30 6.49 -2.12
C ASP A 41 9.82 6.84 -2.44
N GLY A 42 8.88 6.13 -1.80
CA GLY A 42 7.44 6.33 -2.03
C GLY A 42 6.87 5.67 -3.29
N ASN A 43 7.66 4.84 -3.98
CA ASN A 43 7.29 4.14 -5.21
C ASN A 43 7.52 2.62 -5.11
N PRO A 44 7.04 1.82 -6.08
CA PRO A 44 7.42 0.41 -6.23
C PRO A 44 8.93 0.23 -6.52
N PRO A 45 9.54 -0.90 -6.14
CA PRO A 45 8.92 -2.05 -5.47
C PRO A 45 8.50 -1.73 -4.04
N LEU A 46 7.39 -2.34 -3.62
CA LEU A 46 6.90 -2.28 -2.24
C LEU A 46 6.75 -3.68 -1.65
N THR A 47 7.07 -3.83 -0.37
CA THR A 47 6.93 -5.09 0.36
C THR A 47 5.86 -4.92 1.44
N VAL A 48 4.82 -5.75 1.39
CA VAL A 48 3.72 -5.78 2.35
C VAL A 48 3.88 -7.01 3.24
N ARG A 49 3.88 -6.82 4.57
CA ARG A 49 3.86 -7.92 5.54
C ARG A 49 2.43 -8.12 6.03
N GLY A 50 1.70 -9.01 5.38
CA GLY A 50 0.29 -9.26 5.65
C GLY A 50 0.03 -10.18 6.85
N GLY A 51 -1.26 -10.40 7.14
CA GLY A 51 -1.75 -11.20 8.26
C GLY A 51 -1.99 -10.40 9.55
N ARG A 52 -1.80 -9.09 9.48
CA ARG A 52 -2.08 -8.15 10.58
C ARG A 52 -2.73 -6.89 10.01
N LEU A 53 -4.05 -6.90 9.93
CA LEU A 53 -4.84 -5.70 9.64
C LEU A 53 -5.53 -5.29 10.94
N GLY A 54 -5.07 -4.18 11.54
CA GLY A 54 -5.62 -3.68 12.79
C GLY A 54 -7.02 -3.07 12.64
N GLY A 55 -7.38 -2.68 11.41
CA GLY A 55 -8.56 -1.87 11.15
C GLY A 55 -8.39 -0.44 11.67
N GLY A 56 -9.50 0.27 11.84
CA GLY A 56 -9.52 1.66 12.30
C GLY A 56 -9.86 2.66 11.19
N GLU A 57 -9.58 3.93 11.45
CA GLU A 57 -9.82 5.02 10.52
C GLU A 57 -8.53 5.40 9.80
N VAL A 58 -8.65 5.74 8.52
CA VAL A 58 -7.53 6.20 7.71
C VAL A 58 -7.99 7.34 6.82
N GLU A 59 -7.15 8.37 6.72
CA GLU A 59 -7.38 9.50 5.84
C GLU A 59 -6.50 9.37 4.60
N ILE A 60 -7.13 9.49 3.42
CA ILE A 60 -6.45 9.49 2.13
C ILE A 60 -6.92 10.70 1.34
N ASP A 61 -5.97 11.38 0.69
CA ASP A 61 -6.27 12.37 -0.33
C ASP A 61 -6.77 11.67 -1.62
N GLY A 62 -8.10 11.69 -1.79
CA GLY A 62 -8.77 11.12 -2.96
C GLY A 62 -8.51 11.86 -4.27
N SER A 63 -7.95 13.08 -4.23
CA SER A 63 -7.64 13.86 -5.44
C SER A 63 -6.43 13.32 -6.20
N VAL A 64 -5.52 12.61 -5.51
CA VAL A 64 -4.32 12.02 -6.12
C VAL A 64 -4.71 10.88 -7.06
N SER A 65 -5.67 10.05 -6.64
CA SER A 65 -6.04 8.83 -7.38
C SER A 65 -7.20 8.07 -6.76
N SER A 66 -8.26 7.85 -7.54
CA SER A 66 -9.42 7.03 -7.12
C SER A 66 -9.04 5.59 -6.81
N GLN A 67 -8.00 5.04 -7.46
CA GLN A 67 -7.59 3.66 -7.22
C GLN A 67 -7.06 3.41 -5.81
N PHE A 68 -6.64 4.44 -5.07
CA PHE A 68 -6.20 4.24 -3.68
C PHE A 68 -7.39 3.96 -2.77
N VAL A 69 -8.48 4.70 -2.96
CA VAL A 69 -9.75 4.44 -2.26
C VAL A 69 -10.30 3.08 -2.69
N SER A 70 -10.36 2.80 -4.01
CA SER A 70 -10.84 1.51 -4.51
C SER A 70 -9.97 0.32 -4.10
N ALA A 71 -8.68 0.52 -3.79
CA ALA A 71 -7.84 -0.56 -3.31
C ALA A 71 -8.10 -0.90 -1.84
N LEU A 72 -8.56 0.06 -1.03
CA LEU A 72 -8.85 -0.17 0.39
C LEU A 72 -10.25 -0.77 0.62
N LEU A 73 -11.18 -0.52 -0.29
CA LEU A 73 -12.54 -1.08 -0.31
C LEU A 73 -12.56 -2.48 -0.97
#